data_AF-D7SRQ1-F1
#
_entry.id   AF-D7SRQ1-F1
#
_cell.length_a   1.000
_cell.length_b   1.000
_cell.length_c   1.000
_cell.angle_alpha   90.00
_cell.angle_beta   90.00
_cell.angle_gamma   90.00
#
_symmetry.space_group_name_H-M   'P 1'
#
loop_
_entity.id
_entity.type
_entity.pdbx_description
1 polymer ?
#
loop_
_entity_poly.entity_id
_entity_poly.type
_entity_poly.pdbx_seq_one_letter_code
_entity_poly.pdbx_strand_id
1 'polypeptide(L)'
;MGSSECLSSAILSLILSCVWLGGPCSCSARTDSIKLGEGLPFSENLLVSAQGTFTLGFFSLDTGTYLGIWYTSDVNNKKVWVANRDKPISGTNANLMLDGNGTLMIIHSGGDPID
;
A
#
# COMPACT_ATOMS: atom_id res chain seq x y z
N MET A 1 42.46 3.57 -36.49
CA MET A 1 42.15 2.60 -35.42
C MET A 1 41.97 3.35 -34.10
N GLY A 2 40.85 4.06 -33.90
CA GLY A 2 40.71 4.90 -32.70
C GLY A 2 39.33 5.45 -32.39
N SER A 3 38.36 5.36 -33.30
CA SER A 3 36.98 5.82 -33.04
C SER A 3 36.06 4.71 -32.52
N SER A 4 36.16 3.47 -33.04
CA SER A 4 35.34 2.32 -32.61
C SER A 4 35.65 1.84 -31.19
N GLU A 5 36.93 1.87 -30.81
CA GLU A 5 37.39 1.48 -29.47
C GLU A 5 36.88 2.46 -28.39
N CYS A 6 36.86 3.76 -28.71
CA CYS A 6 36.35 4.82 -27.84
C CYS A 6 34.83 4.74 -27.65
N LEU A 7 34.09 4.43 -28.72
CA LEU A 7 32.64 4.23 -28.66
C LEU A 7 32.29 3.00 -27.81
N SER A 8 33.04 1.89 -27.97
CA SER A 8 32.84 0.66 -27.19
C SER A 8 33.10 0.87 -25.69
N SER A 9 34.20 1.56 -25.35
CA SER A 9 34.55 1.89 -23.96
C SER A 9 33.54 2.82 -23.28
N ALA A 10 33.02 3.81 -24.01
CA ALA A 10 31.98 4.71 -23.51
C ALA A 10 30.66 3.96 -23.22
N ILE A 11 30.28 3.02 -24.09
CA ILE A 11 29.08 2.18 -23.91
C ILE A 11 29.25 1.27 -22.69
N LEU A 12 30.41 0.63 -22.53
CA LEU A 12 30.68 -0.26 -21.40
C LEU A 12 30.68 0.49 -20.05
N SER A 13 31.22 1.71 -20.04
CA SER A 13 31.21 2.60 -18.88
C SER A 13 29.80 3.05 -18.50
N LEU A 14 28.95 3.38 -19.48
CA LEU A 14 27.55 3.75 -19.26
C LEU A 14 26.76 2.61 -18.61
N ILE A 15 26.90 1.38 -19.13
CA ILE A 15 26.21 0.20 -18.62
C ILE A 15 26.64 -0.10 -17.18
N LEU A 16 27.95 -0.01 -16.88
CA LEU A 16 28.48 -0.27 -15.54
C LEU A 16 28.03 0.79 -14.52
N SER A 17 27.88 2.05 -14.94
CA SER A 17 27.33 3.12 -14.10
C SER A 17 25.85 2.93 -13.74
N CYS A 18 25.04 2.40 -14.66
CA CYS A 18 23.63 2.10 -14.40
C CYS A 18 23.47 0.97 -13.37
N VAL A 19 24.41 0.02 -13.32
CA VAL A 19 24.40 -1.10 -12.37
C VAL A 19 24.81 -0.64 -10.96
N TRP A 20 25.66 0.37 -10.83
CA TRP A 20 26.08 0.91 -9.52
C TRP A 20 25.18 2.02 -8.97
N LEU A 21 24.46 2.74 -9.83
CA LEU A 21 23.49 3.78 -9.45
C LEU A 21 22.05 3.23 -9.32
N GLY A 22 21.80 2.03 -9.85
CA GLY A 22 20.56 1.29 -9.66
C GLY A 22 20.55 0.57 -8.31
N GLY A 23 20.37 1.31 -7.21
CA GLY A 23 19.90 0.70 -5.97
C GLY A 23 18.59 -0.05 -6.25
N PRO A 24 18.27 -1.15 -5.53
CA PRO A 24 17.07 -1.93 -5.80
C PRO A 24 15.86 -1.00 -5.79
N CYS A 25 15.31 -0.76 -6.98
CA CYS A 25 14.00 -0.14 -7.13
C CYS A 25 13.03 -1.12 -6.48
N SER A 26 12.64 -0.84 -5.25
CA SER A 26 11.66 -1.64 -4.56
C SER A 26 10.34 -1.43 -5.31
N CYS A 27 10.04 -2.34 -6.22
CA CYS A 27 8.73 -2.41 -6.84
C CYS A 27 7.77 -2.87 -5.75
N SER A 28 7.00 -1.94 -5.20
CA SER A 28 5.96 -2.27 -4.22
C SER A 28 4.89 -3.08 -4.95
N ALA A 29 4.88 -4.39 -4.72
CA ALA A 29 3.87 -5.28 -5.29
C ALA A 29 2.51 -4.88 -4.73
N ARG A 30 1.61 -4.48 -5.63
CA ARG A 30 0.24 -4.11 -5.29
C ARG A 30 -0.57 -5.39 -5.07
N THR A 31 -1.15 -5.53 -3.89
CA THR A 31 -2.00 -6.67 -3.53
C THR A 31 -3.47 -6.25 -3.57
N ASP A 32 -4.35 -7.20 -3.90
CA ASP A 32 -5.80 -6.99 -4.00
C ASP A 32 -6.61 -7.91 -3.07
N SER A 33 -5.90 -8.75 -2.30
CA SER A 33 -6.47 -9.83 -1.49
C SER A 33 -5.82 -9.87 -0.10
N ILE A 34 -6.61 -10.17 0.93
CA ILE A 34 -6.14 -10.51 2.28
C ILE A 34 -6.39 -12.00 2.48
N LYS A 35 -5.38 -12.75 2.90
CA LYS A 35 -5.56 -14.17 3.23
C LYS A 35 -5.90 -14.36 4.70
N LEU A 36 -6.34 -15.57 5.02
CA LEU A 36 -6.61 -15.99 6.39
C LEU A 36 -5.37 -15.80 7.27
N GLY A 37 -5.53 -15.10 8.40
CA GLY A 37 -4.44 -14.79 9.33
C GLY A 37 -3.50 -13.67 8.87
N GLU A 38 -3.70 -13.12 7.66
CA GLU A 38 -3.03 -11.90 7.24
C GLU A 38 -3.80 -10.68 7.73
N GLY A 39 -3.04 -9.61 7.99
CA GLY A 39 -3.59 -8.31 8.37
C GLY A 39 -3.07 -7.22 7.45
N LEU A 40 -3.85 -6.15 7.34
CA LEU A 40 -3.48 -4.90 6.69
C LEU A 40 -3.30 -3.85 7.79
N PRO A 41 -2.09 -3.70 8.38
CA PRO A 41 -1.87 -2.69 9.40
C PRO A 41 -1.91 -1.29 8.78
N PHE A 42 -2.26 -0.28 9.59
CA PHE A 42 -2.35 1.12 9.16
C PHE A 42 -1.11 1.60 8.38
N SER A 43 0.08 1.15 8.78
CA SER A 43 1.37 1.56 8.21
C SER A 43 1.76 0.84 6.91
N GLU A 44 1.04 -0.22 6.53
CA GLU A 44 1.37 -1.00 5.33
C GLU A 44 0.58 -0.57 4.09
N ASN A 45 0.95 -1.19 2.96
CA ASN A 45 0.41 -0.93 1.64
C ASN A 45 -1.12 -0.98 1.60
N LEU A 46 -1.67 -0.26 0.64
CA LEU A 46 -3.10 -0.26 0.32
C LEU A 46 -3.45 -1.50 -0.50
N LEU A 47 -4.64 -2.06 -0.28
CA LEU A 47 -5.19 -3.02 -1.23
C LEU A 47 -5.76 -2.26 -2.41
N VAL A 48 -5.41 -2.68 -3.61
CA VAL A 48 -6.01 -2.12 -4.81
C VAL A 48 -6.57 -3.23 -5.66
N SER A 49 -7.85 -3.08 -6.01
CA SER A 49 -8.56 -4.01 -6.88
C SER A 49 -7.73 -4.38 -8.12
N ALA A 50 -7.91 -5.60 -8.64
CA ALA A 50 -7.16 -6.13 -9.79
C ALA A 50 -7.08 -5.18 -10.99
N GLN A 51 -8.14 -4.39 -11.26
CA GLN A 51 -8.19 -3.44 -12.37
C GLN A 51 -7.62 -2.06 -12.04
N GLY A 52 -7.15 -1.84 -10.81
CA GLY A 52 -6.63 -0.55 -10.36
C GLY A 52 -7.70 0.49 -10.06
N THR A 53 -8.99 0.18 -10.14
CA THR A 53 -10.07 1.17 -10.04
C THR A 53 -10.32 1.64 -8.61
N PHE A 54 -10.35 0.70 -7.66
CA PHE A 54 -10.63 0.97 -6.25
C PHE A 54 -9.43 0.67 -5.38
N THR A 55 -9.24 1.52 -4.37
CA THR A 55 -8.25 1.36 -3.32
C THR A 55 -8.96 1.24 -1.98
N LEU A 56 -8.55 0.26 -1.17
CA LEU A 56 -8.97 0.05 0.20
C LEU A 56 -7.77 0.27 1.14
N GLY A 57 -8.01 0.96 2.25
CA GLY A 57 -7.01 1.12 3.30
C GLY A 57 -7.43 2.10 4.38
N PHE A 58 -6.53 2.29 5.33
CA PHE A 58 -6.73 3.22 6.43
C PHE A 58 -6.42 4.67 6.02
N PHE A 59 -7.12 5.60 6.64
CA PHE A 59 -6.88 7.03 6.52
C PHE A 59 -7.29 7.75 7.82
N SER A 60 -6.71 8.92 8.07
CA SER A 60 -7.02 9.72 9.25
C SER A 60 -7.76 10.99 8.87
N LEU A 61 -8.73 11.37 9.70
CA LEU A 61 -9.41 12.66 9.72
C LEU A 61 -9.23 13.27 11.13
N ASP A 62 -9.70 14.50 11.32
CA ASP A 62 -9.61 15.20 12.62
C ASP A 62 -10.29 14.43 13.77
N THR A 63 -11.31 13.63 13.45
CA THR A 63 -12.09 12.86 14.41
C THR A 63 -11.52 11.47 14.70
N GLY A 64 -10.53 11.01 13.94
CA GLY A 64 -9.89 9.71 14.14
C GLY A 64 -9.50 9.00 12.85
N THR A 65 -9.13 7.73 13.00
CA THR A 65 -8.71 6.84 11.93
C THR A 65 -9.87 5.96 11.47
N TYR A 66 -9.94 5.77 10.16
CA TYR A 66 -11.00 5.05 9.48
C TYR A 66 -10.44 4.09 8.44
N LEU A 67 -11.15 2.99 8.21
CA LEU A 67 -10.97 2.12 7.07
C LEU A 67 -11.99 2.49 5.99
N GLY A 68 -11.58 2.59 4.73
CA GLY A 68 -12.53 2.86 3.67
C GLY A 68 -12.04 2.51 2.27
N ILE A 69 -12.90 2.79 1.30
CA ILE A 69 -12.67 2.55 -0.13
C ILE A 69 -12.82 3.87 -0.88
N TRP A 70 -11.96 4.09 -1.88
CA TRP A 70 -12.01 5.24 -2.79
C TRP A 70 -11.54 4.85 -4.20
N TYR A 71 -11.74 5.75 -5.17
CA TYR A 71 -11.20 5.60 -6.52
C TYR A 71 -9.71 5.88 -6.53
N THR A 72 -8.91 4.95 -7.05
CA THR A 72 -7.45 5.06 -7.09
C THR A 72 -6.96 6.26 -7.90
N SER A 73 -7.69 6.62 -8.96
CA SER A 73 -7.34 7.74 -9.84
C SER A 73 -7.84 9.10 -9.36
N ASP A 74 -8.64 9.15 -8.30
CA ASP A 74 -9.15 10.41 -7.76
C ASP A 74 -8.10 11.07 -6.87
N VAL A 75 -7.57 12.20 -7.34
CA VAL A 75 -6.58 13.02 -6.64
C VAL A 75 -7.10 13.52 -5.29
N ASN A 76 -8.43 13.70 -5.16
CA ASN A 76 -9.05 14.12 -3.91
C ASN A 76 -9.33 12.95 -2.96
N ASN A 77 -9.04 11.71 -3.37
CA ASN A 77 -9.25 10.48 -2.61
C ASN A 77 -10.65 10.41 -1.97
N LYS A 78 -11.70 10.82 -2.70
CA LYS A 78 -13.06 10.87 -2.18
C LYS A 78 -13.49 9.47 -1.74
N LYS A 79 -13.79 9.33 -0.44
CA LYS A 79 -14.21 8.07 0.16
C LYS A 79 -15.61 7.73 -0.33
N VAL A 80 -15.75 6.60 -1.02
CA VAL A 80 -17.05 6.08 -1.49
C VAL A 80 -17.69 5.16 -0.45
N TRP A 81 -16.89 4.59 0.44
CA TRP A 81 -17.34 3.76 1.55
C TRP A 81 -16.39 3.87 2.74
N VAL A 82 -16.93 3.75 3.95
CA VAL A 82 -16.19 3.83 5.23
C VAL A 82 -16.74 2.76 6.16
N ALA A 83 -15.90 1.86 6.65
CA ALA A 83 -16.29 0.70 7.46
C ALA A 83 -16.75 1.15 8.86
N ASN A 84 -15.85 1.80 9.59
CA ASN A 84 -16.05 2.20 10.98
C ASN A 84 -16.54 3.65 11.10
N ARG A 85 -17.54 4.04 10.30
CA ARG A 85 -18.05 5.43 10.23
C ARG A 85 -18.53 5.96 11.58
N ASP A 86 -19.19 5.12 12.36
CA ASP A 86 -19.78 5.48 13.66
C ASP A 86 -18.83 5.23 14.85
N LYS A 87 -17.69 4.57 14.59
CA LYS A 87 -16.70 4.15 15.58
C LYS A 87 -15.29 4.57 15.14
N PRO A 88 -14.95 5.87 15.16
CA PRO A 88 -13.61 6.33 14.86
C PRO A 88 -12.58 5.71 15.79
N ILE A 89 -11.43 5.31 15.23
CA ILE A 89 -10.33 4.74 16.00
C ILE A 89 -9.37 5.86 16.41
N SER A 90 -9.00 5.93 17.69
CA SER A 90 -7.99 6.88 18.15
C SER A 90 -6.57 6.41 17.77
N GLY A 91 -5.80 7.30 17.15
CA GLY A 91 -4.42 7.02 16.75
C GLY A 91 -4.31 6.16 15.48
N THR A 92 -3.12 5.60 15.24
CA THR A 92 -2.76 4.87 14.02
C THR A 92 -2.52 3.38 14.27
N ASN A 93 -2.84 2.89 15.47
CA ASN A 93 -2.68 1.49 15.83
C ASN A 93 -3.95 0.72 15.45
N ALA A 94 -4.16 0.54 14.14
CA ALA A 94 -5.28 -0.20 13.58
C ALA A 94 -4.77 -1.26 12.58
N ASN A 95 -5.45 -2.40 12.51
CA ASN A 95 -5.15 -3.49 11.61
C ASN A 95 -6.44 -4.15 11.13
N LEU A 96 -6.65 -4.24 9.81
CA LEU A 96 -7.75 -5.01 9.24
C LEU A 96 -7.30 -6.47 9.10
N MET A 97 -7.94 -7.39 9.81
CA MET A 97 -7.52 -8.79 9.87
C MET A 97 -8.66 -9.72 9.46
N LEU A 98 -8.32 -10.76 8.68
CA LEU A 98 -9.19 -11.90 8.48
C LEU A 98 -8.81 -12.99 9.49
N ASP A 99 -9.63 -13.20 10.52
CA ASP A 99 -9.33 -14.15 11.58
C ASP A 99 -9.37 -15.61 11.09
N GLY A 100 -8.95 -16.56 11.94
CA GLY A 100 -8.93 -17.99 11.59
C GLY A 100 -10.31 -18.61 11.32
N ASN A 101 -11.40 -17.93 11.69
CA ASN A 101 -12.77 -18.36 11.46
C ASN A 101 -13.35 -17.75 10.16
N GLY A 102 -12.60 -16.89 9.46
CA GLY A 102 -13.06 -16.19 8.27
C GLY A 102 -13.87 -14.92 8.55
N THR A 103 -13.76 -14.37 9.76
CA THR A 103 -14.38 -13.10 10.16
C THR A 103 -13.42 -11.97 9.86
N LEU A 104 -13.88 -10.95 9.13
CA LEU A 104 -13.11 -9.76 8.83
C LEU A 104 -13.38 -8.71 9.92
N MET A 105 -12.34 -8.28 10.63
CA MET A 105 -12.47 -7.36 11.76
C MET A 105 -11.35 -6.33 11.78
N ILE A 106 -11.63 -5.16 12.37
CA ILE A 106 -10.62 -4.13 12.63
C ILE A 106 -10.15 -4.24 14.08
N ILE A 107 -8.90 -4.63 14.26
CA ILE A 107 -8.24 -4.67 15.57
C ILE A 107 -7.54 -3.34 15.81
N HIS A 108 -7.74 -2.76 16.99
CA HIS A 108 -7.07 -1.53 17.39
C HIS A 108 -6.78 -1.50 18.90
N SER A 109 -5.87 -0.64 19.34
CA SER A 109 -5.46 -0.56 20.76
C SER A 109 -6.47 0.13 21.69
N GLY A 110 -7.63 0.54 21.16
CA GLY A 110 -8.58 1.42 21.85
C GLY A 110 -9.81 0.72 22.42
N GLY A 111 -9.91 -0.61 22.33
CA GLY A 111 -11.07 -1.35 22.82
C GLY A 111 -11.26 -2.69 22.10
N ASP A 112 -12.50 -3.16 22.08
CA ASP A 112 -12.89 -4.40 21.40
C ASP A 112 -12.77 -4.26 19.88
N PRO A 113 -12.51 -5.37 19.15
CA PRO A 113 -12.51 -5.38 17.69
C PRO A 113 -13.83 -4.84 17.11
N ILE A 114 -13.73 -4.23 15.94
CA ILE A 114 -14.89 -3.78 15.16
C ILE A 114 -15.16 -4.82 14.08
N ASP A 115 -16.30 -5.51 14.17
CA ASP A 115 -16.83 -6.44 13.17
C ASP A 115 -17.56 -5.74 12.02
#